data_AF-A0A923C839-F1
#
_entry.id   AF-A0A923C839-F1
#
_cell.length_a   1.000
_cell.length_b   1.000
_cell.length_c   1.000
_cell.angle_alpha   90.00
_cell.angle_beta   90.00
_cell.angle_gamma   90.00
#
_symmetry.space_group_name_H-M   'P 1'
#
loop_
_entity.id
_entity.type
_entity.pdbx_description
1 polymer ?
#
loop_
_entity_poly.entity_id
_entity_poly.type
_entity_poly.pdbx_seq_one_letter_code
_entity_poly.pdbx_strand_id
1 'polypeptide(L)'
;MKWLSTRMVFGSFVGLYALLLLPALFVENYLQSPIGVLVYVPYLSVYLFDWLGVPWLLVDGGVCGWGWCAPSWFGWVFVAMAWAGLAWLAAWSMTWCTSRLVRMWSARRPAEE
;
A
#
# COMPACT_ATOMS: atom_id res chain seq x y z
N MET A 1 5.28 7.18 -26.87
CA MET A 1 5.09 7.06 -25.41
C MET A 1 5.56 5.67 -24.98
N LYS A 2 6.75 5.57 -24.35
CA LYS A 2 7.20 4.31 -23.74
C LYS A 2 6.24 4.00 -22.60
N TRP A 3 5.42 2.97 -22.82
CA TRP A 3 4.47 2.39 -21.89
C TRP A 3 4.99 2.38 -20.44
N LEU A 4 4.27 3.01 -19.50
CA LEU A 4 4.59 2.90 -18.08
C LEU A 4 4.59 1.42 -17.69
N SER A 5 5.76 0.89 -17.33
CA SER A 5 5.88 -0.47 -16.83
C SER A 5 5.20 -0.56 -15.45
N THR A 6 4.50 -1.67 -15.18
CA THR A 6 3.91 -1.96 -13.86
C THR A 6 4.94 -1.78 -12.75
N ARG A 7 6.20 -2.16 -13.00
CA ARG A 7 7.32 -2.00 -12.05
C ARG A 7 7.61 -0.54 -11.73
N MET A 8 7.52 0.36 -12.73
CA MET A 8 7.72 1.79 -12.52
C MET A 8 6.57 2.38 -11.71
N VAL A 9 5.32 2.05 -12.04
CA VAL A 9 4.14 2.51 -11.29
C VAL A 9 4.19 2.04 -9.84
N PHE A 10 4.50 0.76 -9.63
CA PHE A 10 4.69 0.19 -8.30
C PHE A 10 5.81 0.91 -7.53
N GLY A 11 6.98 1.09 -8.17
CA GLY A 11 8.11 1.82 -7.59
C GLY A 11 7.75 3.26 -7.21
N SER A 12 6.91 3.93 -8.00
CA SER A 12 6.38 5.26 -7.65
C SER A 12 5.49 5.23 -6.41
N PHE A 13 4.61 4.24 -6.26
CA PHE A 13 3.80 4.12 -5.03
C PHE A 13 4.67 3.90 -3.79
N VAL A 14 5.62 2.96 -3.86
CA VAL A 14 6.54 2.70 -2.74
C VAL A 14 7.39 3.93 -2.44
N GLY A 15 7.93 4.58 -3.46
CA GLY A 15 8.77 5.78 -3.30
C GLY A 15 8.02 6.97 -2.72
N LEU A 16 6.81 7.25 -3.21
CA LEU A 16 5.97 8.34 -2.68
C LEU A 16 5.54 8.05 -1.23
N TYR A 17 5.22 6.80 -0.91
CA TYR A 17 4.88 6.42 0.46
C TYR A 17 6.08 6.55 1.41
N ALA A 18 7.28 6.13 0.98
CA ALA A 18 8.51 6.34 1.74
C ALA A 18 8.82 7.83 1.94
N LEU A 19 8.59 8.66 0.91
CA LEU A 19 8.74 10.11 1.01
C LEU A 19 7.75 10.72 2.00
N LEU A 20 6.52 10.21 2.04
CA LEU A 20 5.48 10.63 2.99
C LEU A 20 5.85 10.26 4.43
N LEU A 21 6.56 9.14 4.63
CA LEU A 21 7.05 8.72 5.95
C LEU A 21 8.26 9.52 6.44
N LEU A 22 9.01 10.10 5.53
CA LEU A 22 10.31 10.74 5.82
C LEU A 22 10.23 11.84 6.90
N PRO A 23 9.22 12.73 6.92
CA PRO A 23 9.06 13.74 7.97
C PRO A 23 8.80 13.15 9.36
N ALA A 24 8.27 11.93 9.47
CA ALA A 24 8.04 11.27 10.76
C ALA A 24 9.35 11.04 11.54
N LEU A 25 10.50 11.07 10.86
CA LEU A 25 11.82 10.94 11.49
C LEU A 25 12.36 12.25 12.08
N PHE A 26 11.81 13.40 11.68
CA PHE A 26 12.34 14.73 12.03
C PHE A 26 11.31 15.61 12.76
N VAL A 27 10.02 15.35 12.60
CA VAL A 27 8.94 16.18 13.12
C VAL A 27 8.18 15.43 14.21
N GLU A 28 8.36 15.87 15.45
CA GLU A 28 7.55 15.42 16.58
C GLU A 28 6.07 15.76 16.33
N ASN A 29 5.19 14.79 16.58
CA ASN A 29 3.75 14.85 16.30
C ASN A 29 3.31 14.74 14.84
N TYR A 30 4.20 14.45 13.88
CA TYR A 30 3.78 14.23 12.48
C TYR A 30 2.72 13.14 12.35
N LEU A 31 2.89 12.04 13.09
CA LEU A 31 1.93 10.93 13.13
C LEU A 31 0.62 11.27 13.84
N GLN A 32 0.56 12.33 14.63
CA GLN A 32 -0.67 12.80 15.29
C GLN A 32 -1.53 13.66 14.35
N SER A 33 -1.02 14.01 13.17
CA SER A 33 -1.75 14.77 12.16
C SER A 33 -2.76 13.89 11.39
N PRO A 34 -3.72 14.49 10.65
CA PRO A 34 -4.61 13.73 9.76
C PRO A 34 -3.86 12.89 8.71
N ILE A 35 -2.67 13.34 8.29
CA ILE A 35 -1.79 12.58 7.40
C ILE A 35 -1.25 11.32 8.08
N GLY A 36 -1.03 11.37 9.39
CA GLY A 36 -0.63 10.23 10.20
C GLY A 36 -1.64 9.08 10.12
N VAL A 37 -2.94 9.36 9.94
CA VAL A 37 -3.96 8.32 9.73
C VAL A 37 -3.64 7.48 8.50
N LEU A 38 -3.19 8.09 7.40
CA LEU A 38 -2.81 7.40 6.17
C LEU A 38 -1.63 6.43 6.40
N VAL A 39 -0.70 6.86 7.27
CA VAL A 39 0.45 6.06 7.69
C VAL A 39 0.04 4.93 8.63
N TYR A 40 -1.00 5.12 9.44
CA TYR A 40 -1.54 4.09 10.33
C TYR A 40 -2.42 3.05 9.61
N VAL A 41 -2.91 3.29 8.38
CA VAL A 41 -3.79 2.31 7.70
C VAL A 41 -3.11 0.94 7.55
N PRO A 42 -1.84 0.83 7.12
CA PRO A 42 -1.17 -0.47 7.09
C PRO A 42 -1.01 -1.11 8.46
N TYR A 43 -0.77 -0.30 9.49
CA TYR A 43 -0.67 -0.76 10.87
C TYR A 43 -2.01 -1.32 11.38
N LEU A 44 -3.11 -0.63 11.11
CA LEU A 44 -4.48 -1.05 11.45
C LEU A 44 -4.86 -2.39 10.81
N SER A 45 -4.32 -2.69 9.63
CA SER A 45 -4.57 -4.00 8.99
C SER A 45 -4.06 -5.15 9.86
N VAL A 46 -2.95 -4.98 10.60
CA VAL A 46 -2.46 -6.01 11.54
C VAL A 46 -3.52 -6.35 12.59
N TYR A 47 -4.12 -5.33 13.19
CA TYR A 47 -5.15 -5.49 14.21
C TYR A 47 -6.41 -6.15 13.64
N LEU A 48 -6.78 -5.79 12.42
CA LEU A 48 -7.91 -6.41 11.74
C LEU A 48 -7.66 -7.91 11.52
N PHE A 49 -6.48 -8.29 11.05
CA PHE A 49 -6.16 -9.69 10.78
C PHE A 49 -5.89 -10.50 12.06
N ASP A 50 -5.36 -9.85 13.10
CA ASP A 50 -5.22 -10.44 14.43
C ASP A 50 -6.60 -10.76 15.03
N TRP A 51 -7.56 -9.83 14.89
CA TRP A 51 -8.96 -10.05 15.26
C TRP A 51 -9.65 -11.15 14.44
N LEU A 52 -9.27 -11.32 13.17
CA LEU A 52 -9.71 -12.44 12.32
C LEU A 52 -9.05 -13.79 12.70
N GLY A 53 -8.20 -13.80 13.73
CA GLY A 53 -7.60 -15.00 14.30
C GLY A 53 -6.28 -15.41 13.67
N VAL A 54 -5.59 -14.52 12.93
CA VAL A 54 -4.23 -14.79 12.46
C VAL A 54 -3.27 -14.64 13.63
N PRO A 55 -2.66 -15.73 14.13
CA PRO A 55 -1.82 -15.65 15.32
C PRO A 55 -0.48 -14.97 15.01
N TRP A 56 0.20 -14.51 16.06
CA TRP A 56 1.55 -13.94 16.01
C TRP A 56 1.68 -12.61 15.27
N LEU A 57 0.58 -11.94 14.93
CA LEU A 57 0.64 -10.63 14.26
C LEU A 57 1.07 -9.51 15.22
N LEU A 58 0.55 -9.54 16.45
CA LEU A 58 0.89 -8.60 17.51
C LEU A 58 1.87 -9.24 18.52
N VAL A 59 2.72 -8.41 19.12
CA VAL A 59 3.53 -8.82 20.28
C VAL A 59 2.59 -9.23 21.43
N ASP A 60 2.99 -10.25 22.18
CA ASP A 60 2.22 -10.83 23.30
C ASP A 60 0.77 -11.18 22.93
N GLY A 61 0.47 -11.49 21.66
CA GLY A 61 -0.88 -11.84 21.23
C GLY A 61 -1.92 -10.74 21.46
N GLY A 62 -1.49 -9.48 21.45
CA GLY A 62 -2.40 -8.35 21.65
C GLY A 62 -2.59 -7.93 23.11
N VAL A 63 -1.91 -8.56 24.09
CA VAL A 63 -2.15 -8.31 25.52
C VAL A 63 -1.30 -7.16 26.09
N CYS A 64 -1.20 -6.03 25.38
CA CYS A 64 -0.32 -4.90 25.75
C CYS A 64 -0.97 -3.87 26.70
N GLY A 65 -2.04 -4.26 27.40
CA GLY A 65 -2.76 -3.40 28.35
C GLY A 65 -3.55 -2.28 27.68
N TRP A 66 -3.32 -1.03 28.09
CA TRP A 66 -4.04 0.15 27.62
C TRP A 66 -3.48 0.77 26.33
N GLY A 67 -2.37 0.24 25.81
CA GLY A 67 -1.69 0.75 24.64
C GLY A 67 -1.99 -0.02 23.36
N TRP A 68 -1.56 0.54 22.23
CA TRP A 68 -1.47 -0.18 20.97
C TRP A 68 -0.26 -1.11 21.02
N CYS A 69 -0.48 -2.41 20.88
CA CYS A 69 0.57 -3.39 20.67
C CYS A 69 1.37 -3.11 19.39
N ALA A 70 2.70 -3.13 19.50
CA ALA A 70 3.54 -3.18 18.32
C ALA A 70 3.28 -4.49 17.53
N PRO A 71 3.36 -4.47 16.19
CA PRO A 71 3.42 -5.66 15.38
C PRO A 71 4.65 -6.47 15.76
N SER A 72 4.50 -7.78 15.83
CA SER A 72 5.63 -8.69 15.95
C SER A 72 6.49 -8.65 14.67
N TRP A 73 7.64 -9.33 14.66
CA TRP A 73 8.39 -9.53 13.42
C TRP A 73 7.54 -10.15 12.30
N PHE A 74 6.70 -11.12 12.64
CA PHE A 74 5.76 -11.72 11.69
C PHE A 74 4.69 -10.72 11.23
N GLY A 75 4.19 -9.87 12.13
CA GLY A 75 3.29 -8.77 11.81
C GLY A 75 3.88 -7.78 10.80
N TRP A 76 5.14 -7.38 10.97
CA TRP A 76 5.82 -6.49 10.03
C TRP A 76 5.98 -7.13 8.64
N VAL A 77 6.38 -8.40 8.58
CA VAL A 77 6.48 -9.14 7.32
C VAL A 77 5.11 -9.25 6.63
N PHE A 78 4.06 -9.57 7.41
CA PHE A 78 2.69 -9.65 6.91
C PHE A 78 2.24 -8.32 6.30
N VAL A 79 2.40 -7.20 7.01
CA VAL A 79 2.05 -5.86 6.50
C VAL A 79 2.81 -5.56 5.22
N ALA A 80 4.13 -5.77 5.23
CA ALA A 80 4.96 -5.50 4.07
C ALA A 80 4.49 -6.29 2.83
N MET A 81 4.23 -7.59 2.98
CA MET A 81 3.75 -8.43 1.89
C MET A 81 2.33 -8.08 1.44
N ALA A 82 1.42 -7.87 2.39
CA ALA A 82 0.02 -7.54 2.09
C ALA A 82 -0.07 -6.22 1.32
N TRP A 83 0.62 -5.17 1.79
CA TRP A 83 0.56 -3.85 1.17
C TRP A 83 1.40 -3.76 -0.10
N ALA A 84 2.56 -4.44 -0.18
CA ALA A 84 3.29 -4.54 -1.44
C ALA A 84 2.45 -5.29 -2.49
N GLY A 85 1.75 -6.36 -2.10
CA GLY A 85 0.81 -7.08 -2.95
C GLY A 85 -0.33 -6.18 -3.46
N LEU A 86 -0.97 -5.44 -2.56
CA LEU A 86 -2.04 -4.49 -2.92
C LEU A 86 -1.53 -3.38 -3.84
N ALA A 87 -0.38 -2.77 -3.55
CA ALA A 87 0.22 -1.74 -4.38
C ALA A 87 0.61 -2.29 -5.76
N TRP A 88 1.10 -3.53 -5.82
CA TRP A 88 1.40 -4.21 -7.07
C TRP A 88 0.13 -4.48 -7.90
N LEU A 89 -0.92 -5.00 -7.27
CA LEU A 89 -2.22 -5.22 -7.93
C LEU A 89 -2.84 -3.90 -8.43
N ALA A 90 -2.71 -2.82 -7.67
CA ALA A 90 -3.14 -1.49 -8.09
C ALA A 90 -2.33 -0.98 -9.29
N ALA A 91 -1.00 -1.10 -9.26
CA ALA A 91 -0.15 -0.75 -10.39
C ALA A 91 -0.49 -1.59 -11.63
N TRP A 92 -0.70 -2.90 -11.43
CA TRP A 92 -1.05 -3.82 -12.50
C TRP A 92 -2.39 -3.47 -13.13
N SER A 93 -3.44 -3.23 -12.33
CA SER A 93 -4.77 -2.87 -12.82
C SER A 93 -4.77 -1.57 -13.62
N MET A 94 -3.99 -0.56 -13.20
CA MET A 94 -3.80 0.69 -13.94
C MET A 94 -3.14 0.46 -15.31
N THR A 95 -2.04 -0.30 -15.34
CA THR A 95 -1.35 -0.63 -16.61
C THR A 95 -2.20 -1.53 -17.51
N TRP A 96 -3.00 -2.41 -16.93
CA TRP A 96 -3.92 -3.27 -17.68
C TRP A 96 -5.07 -2.47 -18.28
N CYS A 97 -5.70 -1.58 -17.50
CA CYS A 97 -6.83 -0.76 -17.93
C CYS A 97 -6.42 0.19 -19.06
N THR A 98 -5.27 0.87 -18.93
CA THR A 98 -4.71 1.70 -20.00
C THR A 98 -4.44 0.88 -21.27
N SER A 99 -4.01 -0.38 -21.15
CA SER A 99 -3.76 -1.27 -22.31
C SER A 99 -5.04 -1.61 -23.05
N ARG A 100 -6.11 -1.83 -22.29
CA ARG A 100 -7.41 -2.17 -22.81
C ARG A 100 -8.05 -0.97 -23.49
N LEU A 101 -7.97 0.20 -22.87
CA LEU A 101 -8.48 1.45 -23.43
C LEU A 101 -7.79 1.83 -24.75
N VAL A 102 -6.46 1.75 -24.82
CA VAL A 102 -5.72 2.04 -26.06
C VAL A 102 -6.11 1.07 -27.18
N ARG A 103 -6.24 -0.23 -26.88
CA ARG A 103 -6.70 -1.23 -27.86
C ARG A 103 -8.12 -0.94 -28.35
N MET A 104 -9.03 -0.65 -27.43
CA MET A 104 -10.41 -0.30 -27.78
C MET A 104 -10.50 0.96 -28.62
N TRP A 105 -9.68 1.97 -28.34
CA TRP A 105 -9.65 3.21 -29.12
C TRP A 105 -9.04 3.00 -30.51
N SER A 106 -7.98 2.20 -30.62
CA SER A 106 -7.38 1.84 -31.92
C SER A 106 -8.36 1.08 -32.82
N ALA A 107 -9.18 0.20 -32.26
CA ALA A 107 -10.19 -0.55 -33.01
C ALA A 107 -11.38 0.32 -33.47
N ARG A 108 -11.55 1.50 -32.85
CA ARG A 108 -12.68 2.40 -33.10
C ARG A 108 -12.34 3.54 -34.07
N ARG A 109 -11.09 3.64 -34.56
CA ARG A 109 -10.74 4.63 -35.58
C ARG A 109 -11.42 4.26 -36.91
N PRO A 110 -12.34 5.08 -37.44
CA PRO A 110 -12.83 4.88 -38.80
C PRO A 110 -11.65 5.03 -39.76
N ALA A 111 -11.60 4.21 -40.81
CA ALA A 111 -10.69 4.42 -41.93
C ALA A 111 -11.08 5.76 -42.56
N GLU A 112 -10.30 6.80 -42.32
CA GLU A 112 -10.39 8.03 -43.11
C GLU A 112 -9.79 7.69 -44.48
N GLU A 113 -10.67 7.51 -45.47
CA GLU A 113 -10.36 7.41 -46.90
C GLU A 113 -10.45 8.77 -47.58
#